data_AF-A0A2S7XKY2-F1
#
_entry.id   AF-A0A2S7XKY2-F1
#
_cell.length_a   1.000
_cell.length_b   1.000
_cell.length_c   1.000
_cell.angle_alpha   90.00
_cell.angle_beta   90.00
_cell.angle_gamma   90.00
#
_symmetry.space_group_name_H-M   'P 1'
#
loop_
_entity.id
_entity.type
_entity.pdbx_description
1 polymer ?
#
loop_
_entity_poly.entity_id
_entity_poly.type
_entity_poly.pdbx_seq_one_letter_code
_entity_poly.pdbx_strand_id
1 'polypeptide(L)'
;MNIELNSKQLLLFFISIITLIFIANCFAVFSEHFLNYAHMKTVIRLFNVDKEMNIPTLYSSCTMIIASLLLGLIARIHFKKHEAYFSWAGLSFIFLFLALDEMAELHEMLVGPVRHSLNTTGILYFAWVIPYAALLALFGLAYCKFLFRLPKQTRNLLILSGITYVSGALVLELIGGKIAEQYGTNALIYAVSYSIEEILEMLGIAFLIYTATTYIGNQFPNLTLKIKD
;
A
#
# COMPACT_ATOMS: atom_id res chain seq x y z
N MET A 1 -17.26 -26.10 7.44
CA MET A 1 -15.89 -25.73 7.85
C MET A 1 -15.96 -24.37 8.51
N ASN A 2 -15.69 -24.27 9.82
CA ASN A 2 -15.61 -22.98 10.51
C ASN A 2 -14.17 -22.48 10.35
N ILE A 3 -13.97 -21.37 9.64
CA ILE A 3 -12.65 -20.73 9.52
C ILE A 3 -12.55 -19.70 10.64
N GLU A 4 -11.74 -19.98 11.66
CA GLU A 4 -11.41 -19.00 12.70
C GLU A 4 -10.22 -18.16 12.22
N LEU A 5 -10.47 -16.89 11.88
CA LEU A 5 -9.43 -15.96 11.45
C LEU A 5 -8.78 -15.28 12.67
N ASN A 6 -7.58 -15.70 13.02
CA ASN A 6 -6.77 -15.02 14.03
C ASN A 6 -6.03 -13.83 13.41
N SER A 7 -6.48 -12.61 13.73
CA SER A 7 -5.93 -11.36 13.18
C SER A 7 -4.41 -11.25 13.40
N LYS A 8 -3.88 -11.68 14.55
CA LYS A 8 -2.43 -11.61 14.85
C LYS A 8 -1.63 -12.59 13.99
N GLN A 9 -2.12 -13.81 13.81
CA GLN A 9 -1.45 -14.79 12.95
C GLN A 9 -1.45 -14.33 11.49
N LEU A 10 -2.54 -13.72 11.04
CA LEU A 10 -2.63 -13.14 9.70
C LEU A 10 -1.63 -11.98 9.51
N LEU A 11 -1.50 -11.09 10.50
CA LEU A 11 -0.49 -10.03 10.47
C LEU A 11 0.93 -10.60 10.40
N LEU A 12 1.26 -11.59 11.24
CA LEU A 12 2.58 -12.24 11.24
C LEU A 12 2.88 -12.95 9.91
N PHE A 13 1.85 -13.53 9.27
CA PHE A 13 1.97 -14.10 7.94
C PHE A 13 2.38 -13.03 6.90
N PHE A 14 1.69 -11.89 6.87
CA PHE A 14 2.06 -10.81 5.95
C PHE A 14 3.45 -10.23 6.24
N ILE A 15 3.78 -9.98 7.52
CA ILE A 15 5.13 -9.51 7.92
C ILE A 15 6.21 -10.50 7.48
N SER A 16 5.97 -11.81 7.58
CA SER A 16 6.93 -12.83 7.14
C SER A 16 7.18 -12.74 5.64
N ILE A 17 6.13 -12.54 4.83
CA ILE A 17 6.27 -12.36 3.39
C ILE A 17 7.04 -11.06 3.06
N ILE A 18 6.69 -9.94 3.72
CA ILE A 18 7.39 -8.66 3.54
C ILE A 18 8.87 -8.80 3.86
N THR A 19 9.21 -9.51 4.94
CA THR A 19 10.60 -9.76 5.33
C THR A 19 11.34 -10.57 4.26
N LEU A 20 10.71 -11.59 3.68
CA LEU A 20 11.29 -12.37 2.59
C LEU A 20 11.50 -11.54 1.32
N ILE A 21 10.52 -10.71 0.95
CA ILE A 21 10.62 -9.77 -0.17
C ILE A 21 11.78 -8.80 0.06
N PHE A 22 11.89 -8.23 1.26
CA PHE A 22 12.96 -7.30 1.60
C PHE A 22 14.35 -7.94 1.51
N ILE A 23 14.52 -9.18 2.00
CA ILE A 23 15.78 -9.92 1.88
C ILE A 23 16.11 -10.16 0.40
N ALA A 24 15.13 -10.57 -0.41
CA ALA A 24 15.31 -10.78 -1.83
C ALA A 24 15.68 -9.49 -2.58
N ASN A 25 15.05 -8.37 -2.22
CA ASN A 25 15.38 -7.05 -2.74
C ASN A 25 16.79 -6.61 -2.34
N CYS A 26 17.20 -6.78 -1.08
CA CYS A 26 18.57 -6.51 -0.65
C CYS A 26 19.59 -7.29 -1.49
N PHE A 27 19.30 -8.57 -1.77
CA PHE A 27 20.14 -9.39 -2.63
C PHE A 27 20.15 -8.88 -4.08
N ALA A 28 19.01 -8.46 -4.61
CA ALA A 28 18.89 -7.89 -5.95
C ALA A 28 19.71 -6.59 -6.09
N VAL A 29 19.54 -5.65 -5.15
CA VAL A 29 20.28 -4.38 -5.09
C VAL A 29 21.78 -4.60 -4.95
N PHE A 30 22.19 -5.51 -4.06
CA PHE A 30 23.60 -5.86 -3.89
C PHE A 30 24.19 -6.44 -5.18
N SER A 31 23.45 -7.34 -5.82
CA SER A 31 23.88 -7.94 -7.07
C SER A 31 24.02 -6.89 -8.17
N GLU A 32 23.06 -5.99 -8.31
CA GLU A 32 23.08 -4.92 -9.31
C GLU A 32 24.28 -3.96 -9.15
N HIS A 33 24.63 -3.60 -7.92
CA HIS A 33 25.67 -2.61 -7.65
C HIS A 33 27.09 -3.19 -7.55
N PHE A 34 27.23 -4.47 -7.16
CA PHE A 34 28.53 -5.06 -6.86
C PHE A 34 28.87 -6.29 -7.70
N LEU A 35 27.88 -6.96 -8.30
CA LEU A 35 28.08 -8.20 -9.06
C LEU A 35 27.75 -7.98 -10.54
N ASN A 36 28.78 -7.91 -11.39
CA ASN A 36 28.61 -7.61 -12.82
C ASN A 36 28.19 -8.85 -13.65
N TYR A 37 27.10 -9.53 -13.26
CA TYR A 37 26.62 -10.74 -13.94
C TYR A 37 25.45 -10.45 -14.87
N ALA A 38 25.70 -10.49 -16.19
CA ALA A 38 24.68 -10.29 -17.22
C ALA A 38 23.48 -11.25 -17.10
N HIS A 39 23.69 -12.48 -16.62
CA HIS A 39 22.65 -13.49 -16.47
C HIS A 39 21.69 -13.26 -15.28
N MET A 40 22.03 -12.35 -14.36
CA MET A 40 21.21 -12.09 -13.17
C MET A 40 20.17 -10.98 -13.37
N LYS A 41 20.18 -10.26 -14.49
CA LYS A 41 19.25 -9.15 -14.76
C LYS A 41 17.77 -9.54 -14.59
N THR A 42 17.39 -10.74 -15.04
CA THR A 42 16.02 -11.24 -14.89
C THR A 42 15.65 -11.48 -13.44
N VAL A 43 16.57 -12.06 -12.65
CA VAL A 43 16.35 -12.33 -11.22
C VAL A 43 16.31 -11.04 -10.43
N ILE A 44 17.21 -10.09 -10.71
CA ILE A 44 17.21 -8.76 -10.11
C ILE A 44 15.89 -8.07 -10.37
N ARG A 45 15.42 -8.00 -11.63
CA ARG A 45 14.13 -7.39 -11.97
C ARG A 45 12.94 -8.04 -11.24
N LEU A 46 12.97 -9.36 -11.04
CA LEU A 46 11.88 -10.11 -10.43
C LEU A 46 11.67 -9.78 -8.93
N PHE A 47 12.72 -9.32 -8.25
CA PHE A 47 12.70 -9.04 -6.80
C PHE A 47 13.04 -7.60 -6.43
N ASN A 48 13.49 -6.78 -7.38
CA ASN A 48 13.74 -5.36 -7.15
C ASN A 48 12.40 -4.64 -6.96
N VAL A 49 12.18 -4.06 -5.78
CA VAL A 49 10.90 -3.45 -5.41
C VAL A 49 10.63 -2.12 -6.15
N ASP A 50 11.64 -1.47 -6.74
CA ASP A 50 11.47 -0.28 -7.63
C ASP A 50 11.06 -0.65 -9.06
N LYS A 51 10.94 -1.96 -9.35
CA LYS A 51 10.52 -2.43 -10.66
C LYS A 51 9.11 -2.97 -10.58
N GLU A 52 8.39 -2.71 -11.65
CA GLU A 52 7.02 -3.13 -11.80
C GLU A 52 6.87 -4.46 -12.54
N MET A 53 5.66 -5.01 -12.46
CA MET A 53 5.26 -6.29 -13.03
C MET A 53 6.08 -7.48 -12.49
N ASN A 54 6.32 -7.51 -11.18
CA ASN A 54 7.13 -8.54 -10.53
C ASN A 54 6.46 -9.12 -9.26
N ILE A 55 7.23 -9.85 -8.45
CA ILE A 55 6.72 -10.49 -7.23
C ILE A 55 6.28 -9.46 -6.17
N PRO A 56 7.09 -8.43 -5.83
CA PRO A 56 6.65 -7.30 -5.03
C PRO A 56 5.34 -6.65 -5.48
N THR A 57 5.23 -6.19 -6.73
CA THR A 57 4.02 -5.54 -7.27
C THR A 57 2.79 -6.46 -7.13
N LEU A 58 2.95 -7.76 -7.44
CA LEU A 58 1.88 -8.75 -7.28
C LEU A 58 1.42 -8.88 -5.83
N TYR A 59 2.36 -8.90 -4.88
CA TYR A 59 2.08 -8.93 -3.46
C TYR A 59 1.32 -7.66 -3.02
N SER A 60 1.83 -6.47 -3.33
CA SER A 60 1.21 -5.18 -2.99
C SER A 60 -0.22 -5.12 -3.51
N SER A 61 -0.41 -5.44 -4.79
CA SER A 61 -1.73 -5.49 -5.43
C SER A 61 -2.69 -6.48 -4.77
N CYS A 62 -2.23 -7.71 -4.51
CA CYS A 62 -3.08 -8.73 -3.89
C CYS A 62 -3.48 -8.36 -2.46
N THR A 63 -2.57 -7.79 -1.67
CA THR A 63 -2.87 -7.37 -0.29
C THR A 63 -3.82 -6.17 -0.26
N MET A 64 -3.70 -5.23 -1.18
CA MET A 64 -4.67 -4.13 -1.34
C MET A 64 -6.05 -4.65 -1.76
N ILE A 65 -6.14 -5.64 -2.66
CA ILE A 65 -7.41 -6.30 -3.00
C ILE A 65 -8.01 -6.99 -1.78
N ILE A 66 -7.22 -7.72 -0.99
CA ILE A 66 -7.68 -8.34 0.25
C ILE A 66 -8.22 -7.28 1.22
N ALA A 67 -7.49 -6.17 1.41
CA ALA A 67 -7.95 -5.07 2.24
C ALA A 67 -9.27 -4.49 1.72
N SER A 68 -9.38 -4.26 0.41
CA SER A 68 -10.60 -3.79 -0.25
C SER A 68 -11.79 -4.72 0.00
N LEU A 69 -11.61 -6.03 -0.15
CA LEU A 69 -12.66 -7.03 0.09
C LEU A 69 -13.11 -7.05 1.56
N LEU A 70 -12.17 -6.95 2.50
CA LEU A 70 -12.49 -6.87 3.93
C LEU A 70 -13.27 -5.60 4.28
N LEU A 71 -12.86 -4.45 3.74
CA LEU A 71 -13.57 -3.17 3.91
C LEU A 71 -14.96 -3.22 3.27
N GLY A 72 -15.09 -3.84 2.10
CA GLY A 72 -16.36 -4.04 1.41
C GLY A 72 -17.29 -5.00 2.17
N LEU A 73 -16.73 -6.03 2.81
CA LEU A 73 -17.47 -6.90 3.73
C LEU A 73 -18.00 -6.11 4.93
N ILE A 74 -17.16 -5.27 5.56
CA ILE A 74 -17.58 -4.40 6.66
C ILE A 74 -18.72 -3.48 6.20
N ALA A 75 -18.59 -2.84 5.03
CA ALA A 75 -19.63 -2.01 4.46
C ALA A 75 -20.94 -2.78 4.26
N ARG A 76 -20.87 -4.00 3.71
CA ARG A 76 -22.05 -4.86 3.49
C ARG A 76 -22.73 -5.26 4.79
N ILE A 77 -21.98 -5.51 5.86
CA ILE A 77 -22.54 -5.83 7.19
C ILE A 77 -23.29 -4.61 7.75
N HIS A 78 -22.66 -3.42 7.73
CA HIS A 78 -23.30 -2.17 8.15
C HIS A 78 -24.56 -1.86 7.34
N PHE A 79 -24.52 -2.07 6.02
CA PHE A 79 -25.68 -1.91 5.15
C PHE A 79 -26.85 -2.80 5.56
N LYS A 80 -26.59 -4.09 5.82
CA LYS A 80 -27.63 -5.04 6.27
C LYS A 80 -28.21 -4.72 7.65
N LYS A 81 -27.46 -3.98 8.48
CA LYS A 81 -27.91 -3.50 9.78
C LYS A 81 -28.60 -2.12 9.71
N HIS A 82 -28.76 -1.54 8.52
CA HIS A 82 -29.26 -0.16 8.34
C HIS A 82 -28.39 0.90 9.05
N GLU A 83 -27.08 0.63 9.17
CA GLU A 83 -26.08 1.52 9.75
C GLU A 83 -25.31 2.27 8.65
N ALA A 84 -24.53 3.29 9.04
CA ALA A 84 -23.76 4.10 8.08
C ALA A 84 -22.63 3.27 7.44
N TYR A 85 -22.78 2.95 6.15
CA TYR A 85 -21.86 2.07 5.42
C TYR A 85 -21.00 2.76 4.35
N PHE A 86 -21.40 3.96 3.90
CA PHE A 86 -20.76 4.64 2.75
C PHE A 86 -19.26 4.87 2.93
N SER A 87 -18.80 5.23 4.13
CA SER A 87 -17.38 5.45 4.39
C SER A 87 -16.56 4.16 4.21
N TRP A 88 -17.06 3.03 4.69
CA TRP A 88 -16.43 1.72 4.48
C TRP A 88 -16.44 1.30 3.01
N ALA A 89 -17.54 1.54 2.30
CA ALA A 89 -17.64 1.26 0.86
C ALA A 89 -16.65 2.13 0.05
N GLY A 90 -16.51 3.41 0.40
CA GLY A 90 -15.54 4.29 -0.22
C GLY A 90 -14.10 3.86 0.04
N LEU A 91 -13.75 3.40 1.25
CA LEU A 91 -12.42 2.83 1.52
C LEU A 91 -12.17 1.57 0.69
N SER A 92 -13.16 0.69 0.58
CA SER A 92 -13.09 -0.50 -0.27
C SER A 92 -12.79 -0.13 -1.72
N PHE A 93 -13.51 0.86 -2.26
CA PHE A 93 -13.27 1.36 -3.62
C PHE A 93 -11.88 1.98 -3.78
N ILE A 94 -11.42 2.80 -2.82
CA ILE A 94 -10.08 3.43 -2.85
C ILE A 94 -8.98 2.37 -2.90
N PHE A 95 -9.02 1.36 -2.03
CA PHE A 95 -7.98 0.31 -2.04
C PHE A 95 -8.07 -0.61 -3.26
N LEU A 96 -9.25 -0.77 -3.85
CA LEU A 96 -9.36 -1.45 -5.14
C LEU A 96 -8.73 -0.61 -6.26
N PHE A 97 -8.95 0.71 -6.26
CA PHE A 97 -8.32 1.62 -7.20
C PHE A 97 -6.79 1.60 -7.05
N LEU A 98 -6.28 1.70 -5.82
CA LEU A 98 -4.82 1.64 -5.56
C LEU A 98 -4.21 0.30 -6.01
N ALA A 99 -4.93 -0.82 -5.84
CA ALA A 99 -4.45 -2.11 -6.36
C ALA A 99 -4.38 -2.13 -7.90
N LEU A 100 -5.31 -1.47 -8.58
CA LEU A 100 -5.29 -1.38 -10.04
C LEU A 100 -4.21 -0.41 -10.53
N ASP A 101 -4.00 0.68 -9.80
CA ASP A 101 -2.93 1.64 -10.04
C ASP A 101 -1.57 0.96 -9.97
N GLU A 102 -1.31 0.20 -8.90
CA GLU A 102 -0.12 -0.61 -8.72
C GLU A 102 0.10 -1.60 -9.88
N MET A 103 -0.92 -2.36 -10.27
CA MET A 103 -0.78 -3.35 -11.36
C MET A 103 -0.58 -2.73 -12.74
N ALA A 104 -1.09 -1.51 -12.97
CA ALA A 104 -1.13 -0.87 -14.29
C ALA A 104 -0.21 0.35 -14.39
N GLU A 105 0.52 0.67 -13.33
CA GLU A 105 1.47 1.78 -13.25
C GLU A 105 0.82 3.14 -13.60
N LEU A 106 -0.44 3.36 -13.16
CA LEU A 106 -1.22 4.53 -13.61
C LEU A 106 -0.60 5.84 -13.10
N HIS A 107 -0.08 5.85 -11.87
CA HIS A 107 0.61 7.00 -11.31
C HIS A 107 1.90 7.33 -12.07
N GLU A 108 2.66 6.33 -12.51
CA GLU A 108 3.84 6.54 -13.36
C GLU A 108 3.49 7.21 -14.70
N MET A 109 2.35 6.83 -15.29
CA MET A 109 1.84 7.49 -16.50
C MET A 109 1.55 8.98 -16.31
N LEU A 110 1.33 9.45 -15.06
CA LEU A 110 1.09 10.85 -14.74
C LEU A 110 2.39 11.66 -14.60
N VAL A 111 3.54 11.03 -14.35
CA VAL A 111 4.81 11.74 -14.14
C VAL A 111 5.13 12.66 -15.30
N GLY A 112 5.14 12.14 -16.54
CA GLY A 112 5.48 12.91 -17.74
C GLY A 112 4.56 14.12 -17.98
N PRO A 113 3.23 13.93 -18.10
CA PRO A 113 2.29 15.01 -18.33
C PRO A 113 2.30 16.09 -17.25
N VAL A 114 2.34 15.70 -15.97
CA VAL A 114 2.30 16.66 -14.85
C VAL A 114 3.63 17.42 -14.76
N ARG A 115 4.76 16.72 -14.89
CA ARG A 115 6.10 17.32 -14.85
C ARG A 115 6.29 18.35 -15.96
N HIS A 116 5.88 18.02 -17.19
CA HIS A 116 5.97 18.95 -18.32
C HIS A 116 5.04 20.15 -18.16
N SER A 117 3.83 19.94 -17.63
CA SER A 117 2.84 21.02 -17.47
C SER A 117 3.22 22.01 -16.36
N LEU A 118 3.82 21.52 -15.28
CA LEU A 118 4.15 22.32 -14.09
C LEU A 118 5.65 22.63 -13.96
N ASN A 119 6.48 22.16 -14.90
CA ASN A 119 7.94 22.30 -14.89
C ASN A 119 8.57 21.86 -13.57
N THR A 120 8.18 20.69 -13.05
CA THR A 120 8.62 20.22 -11.74
C THR A 120 10.04 19.64 -11.76
N THR A 121 10.77 19.87 -10.67
CA THR A 121 12.14 19.43 -10.43
C THR A 121 12.34 19.08 -8.95
N GLY A 122 13.49 18.53 -8.59
CA GLY A 122 13.89 18.25 -7.22
C GLY A 122 12.97 17.28 -6.50
N ILE A 123 12.41 17.71 -5.37
CA ILE A 123 11.49 16.89 -4.57
C ILE A 123 10.22 16.49 -5.36
N LEU A 124 9.86 17.22 -6.42
CA LEU A 124 8.72 16.91 -7.29
C LEU A 124 9.16 16.27 -8.62
N TYR A 125 10.30 15.56 -8.61
CA TYR A 125 10.81 14.83 -9.77
C TYR A 125 9.78 13.79 -10.26
N PHE A 126 9.20 13.03 -9.34
CA PHE A 126 8.05 12.16 -9.59
C PHE A 126 6.75 12.97 -9.41
N ALA A 127 6.32 13.61 -10.49
CA ALA A 127 5.30 14.65 -10.44
C ALA A 127 3.87 14.13 -10.16
N TRP A 128 3.65 12.81 -10.26
CA TRP A 128 2.37 12.16 -9.94
C TRP A 128 1.94 12.41 -8.48
N VAL A 129 2.91 12.68 -7.60
CA VAL A 129 2.72 13.07 -6.21
C VAL A 129 1.77 14.27 -6.08
N ILE A 130 1.76 15.21 -7.03
CA ILE A 130 0.93 16.42 -6.94
C ILE A 130 -0.57 16.09 -6.99
N PRO A 131 -1.11 15.42 -8.04
CA PRO A 131 -2.52 15.05 -8.05
C PRO A 131 -2.90 14.11 -6.91
N TYR A 132 -2.04 13.15 -6.55
CA TYR A 132 -2.36 12.20 -5.48
C TYR A 132 -2.33 12.84 -4.08
N ALA A 133 -1.43 13.79 -3.83
CA ALA A 133 -1.43 14.57 -2.58
C ALA A 133 -2.71 15.42 -2.43
N ALA A 134 -3.21 15.98 -3.53
CA ALA A 134 -4.48 16.72 -3.52
C ALA A 134 -5.67 15.79 -3.22
N LEU A 135 -5.72 14.60 -3.84
CA LEU A 135 -6.72 13.57 -3.55
C LEU A 135 -6.63 13.08 -2.09
N LEU A 136 -5.42 12.88 -1.58
CA LEU A 136 -5.17 12.47 -0.19
C LEU A 136 -5.65 13.54 0.81
N ALA A 137 -5.41 14.82 0.52
CA ALA A 137 -5.89 15.92 1.35
C ALA A 137 -7.43 15.97 1.38
N LEU A 138 -8.08 15.84 0.22
CA LEU A 138 -9.54 15.76 0.12
C LEU A 138 -10.09 14.54 0.87
N PHE A 139 -9.45 13.39 0.71
CA PHE A 139 -9.77 12.16 1.43
C PHE A 139 -9.67 12.38 2.95
N GLY A 140 -8.57 12.95 3.45
CA GLY A 140 -8.37 13.23 4.86
C GLY A 140 -9.46 14.13 5.44
N LEU A 141 -9.86 15.18 4.72
CA LEU A 141 -10.95 16.08 5.13
C LEU A 141 -12.30 15.36 5.15
N ALA A 142 -12.61 14.59 4.11
CA ALA A 142 -13.87 13.85 3.99
C ALA A 142 -14.01 12.75 5.05
N TYR A 143 -12.92 12.04 5.36
CA TYR A 143 -12.89 10.90 6.27
C TYR A 143 -12.62 11.26 7.73
N CYS A 144 -12.20 12.49 8.03
CA CYS A 144 -11.93 12.96 9.39
C CYS A 144 -13.10 12.68 10.34
N LYS A 145 -14.34 13.05 9.96
CA LYS A 145 -15.54 12.81 10.79
C LYS A 145 -15.83 11.31 10.97
N PHE A 146 -15.61 10.49 9.94
CA PHE A 146 -15.79 9.04 10.02
C PHE A 146 -14.79 8.42 10.99
N LEU A 147 -13.53 8.81 10.90
CA LEU A 147 -12.44 8.28 11.73
C LEU A 147 -12.71 8.50 13.22
N PHE A 148 -13.22 9.68 13.61
CA PHE A 148 -13.56 9.98 15.01
C PHE A 148 -14.84 9.29 15.52
N ARG A 149 -15.67 8.71 14.65
CA ARG A 149 -16.85 7.91 15.05
C ARG A 149 -16.51 6.46 15.39
N LEU A 150 -15.32 5.98 14.99
CA LEU A 150 -14.91 4.60 15.21
C LEU A 150 -14.49 4.34 16.67
N PRO A 151 -14.58 3.08 17.15
CA PRO A 151 -14.00 2.69 18.43
C PRO A 151 -12.52 3.10 18.51
N LYS A 152 -12.07 3.57 19.69
CA LYS A 152 -10.72 4.13 19.90
C LYS A 152 -9.60 3.22 19.37
N GLN A 153 -9.72 1.90 19.59
CA GLN A 153 -8.75 0.92 19.12
C GLN A 153 -8.67 0.91 17.58
N THR A 154 -9.80 0.74 16.88
CA THR A 154 -9.87 0.72 15.41
C THR A 154 -9.40 2.03 14.81
N ARG A 155 -9.82 3.15 15.38
CA ARG A 155 -9.39 4.49 14.95
C ARG A 155 -7.87 4.61 14.99
N ASN A 156 -7.25 4.28 16.12
CA ASN A 156 -5.80 4.42 16.28
C ASN A 156 -5.04 3.47 15.34
N LEU A 157 -5.55 2.26 15.12
CA LEU A 157 -4.94 1.32 14.18
C LEU A 157 -5.09 1.78 12.72
N LEU A 158 -6.24 2.34 12.31
CA LEU A 158 -6.40 2.94 10.98
C LEU A 158 -5.48 4.14 10.77
N ILE A 159 -5.30 4.98 11.80
CA ILE A 159 -4.36 6.10 11.75
C ILE A 159 -2.93 5.57 11.57
N LEU A 160 -2.55 4.54 12.33
CA LEU A 160 -1.24 3.90 12.20
C LEU A 160 -1.04 3.35 10.78
N SER A 161 -1.98 2.57 10.26
CA SER A 161 -1.95 2.06 8.89
C SER A 161 -1.79 3.17 7.86
N GLY A 162 -2.61 4.22 7.96
CA GLY A 162 -2.59 5.34 7.02
C GLY A 162 -1.30 6.14 7.07
N ILE A 163 -0.79 6.46 8.27
CA ILE A 163 0.47 7.20 8.41
C ILE A 163 1.65 6.36 7.89
N THR A 164 1.69 5.06 8.21
CA THR A 164 2.75 4.17 7.74
C THR A 164 2.76 4.10 6.21
N TYR A 165 1.59 3.89 5.59
CA TYR A 165 1.45 3.85 4.12
C TYR A 165 1.85 5.19 3.47
N VAL A 166 1.27 6.31 3.91
CA VAL A 166 1.54 7.66 3.35
C VAL A 166 3.00 8.08 3.56
N SER A 167 3.67 7.60 4.60
CA SER A 167 5.09 7.90 4.81
C SER A 167 5.97 7.26 3.73
N GLY A 168 5.59 6.09 3.19
CA GLY A 168 6.21 5.54 1.98
C GLY A 168 5.78 6.37 0.77
N ALA A 169 4.55 6.12 0.30
CA ALA A 169 3.96 6.60 -0.95
C ALA A 169 4.04 8.10 -1.24
N LEU A 170 4.23 8.93 -0.21
CA LEU A 170 4.29 10.38 -0.39
C LEU A 170 5.60 10.96 0.13
N VAL A 171 5.95 10.67 1.39
CA VAL A 171 7.12 11.33 1.99
C VAL A 171 8.42 10.78 1.43
N LEU A 172 8.55 9.45 1.32
CA LEU A 172 9.76 8.86 0.76
C LEU A 172 9.84 9.05 -0.75
N GLU A 173 8.71 9.08 -1.46
CA GLU A 173 8.70 9.40 -2.88
C GLU A 173 9.26 10.81 -3.16
N LEU A 174 8.90 11.82 -2.35
CA LEU A 174 9.46 13.17 -2.45
C LEU A 174 10.97 13.21 -2.17
N ILE A 175 11.44 12.40 -1.21
CA ILE A 175 12.86 12.28 -0.88
C ILE A 175 13.60 11.54 -2.00
N GLY A 176 13.04 10.44 -2.48
CA GLY A 176 13.50 9.62 -3.59
C GLY A 176 13.62 10.43 -4.87
N GLY A 177 12.64 11.27 -5.19
CA GLY A 177 12.67 12.18 -6.33
C GLY A 177 13.85 13.16 -6.29
N LYS A 178 14.12 13.76 -5.12
CA LYS A 178 15.30 14.64 -4.95
C LYS A 178 16.61 13.86 -5.10
N ILE A 179 16.68 12.64 -4.55
CA ILE A 179 17.85 11.77 -4.67
C ILE A 179 18.05 11.36 -6.13
N ALA A 180 16.99 10.98 -6.84
CA ALA A 180 17.00 10.58 -8.23
C ALA A 180 17.46 11.71 -9.15
N GLU A 181 17.02 12.95 -8.91
CA GLU A 181 17.48 14.09 -9.67
C GLU A 181 18.98 14.37 -9.46
N GLN A 182 19.45 14.29 -8.20
CA GLN A 182 20.81 14.67 -7.86
C GLN A 182 21.85 13.58 -8.19
N TYR A 183 21.51 12.32 -7.97
CA TYR A 183 22.44 11.18 -8.05
C TYR A 183 22.08 10.18 -9.15
N GLY A 184 20.90 10.30 -9.76
CA GLY A 184 20.36 9.35 -10.74
C GLY A 184 19.63 8.17 -10.09
N THR A 185 18.74 7.56 -10.86
CA THR A 185 17.95 6.38 -10.43
C THR A 185 18.77 5.09 -10.31
N ASN A 186 20.03 5.09 -10.77
CA ASN A 186 20.94 3.95 -10.64
C ASN A 186 21.84 4.06 -9.39
N ALA A 187 21.65 5.08 -8.56
CA ALA A 187 22.50 5.29 -7.39
C ALA A 187 22.08 4.38 -6.22
N LEU A 188 23.05 3.86 -5.47
CA LEU A 188 22.78 3.02 -4.30
C LEU A 188 21.92 3.74 -3.25
N ILE A 189 22.08 5.06 -3.10
CA ILE A 189 21.28 5.86 -2.18
C ILE A 189 19.80 5.94 -2.60
N TYR A 190 19.54 5.97 -3.91
CA TYR A 190 18.18 5.87 -4.45
C TYR A 190 17.62 4.47 -4.15
N ALA A 191 18.45 3.43 -4.32
CA ALA A 191 18.05 2.06 -4.00
C ALA A 191 17.66 1.83 -2.54
N VAL A 192 18.39 2.44 -1.61
CA VAL A 192 18.02 2.43 -0.19
C VAL A 192 16.71 3.18 0.04
N SER A 193 16.50 4.33 -0.63
CA SER A 193 15.29 5.15 -0.48
C SER A 193 14.03 4.38 -0.87
N TYR A 194 13.97 3.88 -2.12
CA TYR A 194 12.79 3.14 -2.59
C TYR A 194 12.59 1.84 -1.79
N SER A 195 13.66 1.22 -1.29
CA SER A 195 13.52 -0.01 -0.51
C SER A 195 12.80 0.24 0.81
N ILE A 196 13.05 1.38 1.46
CA ILE A 196 12.36 1.76 2.69
C ILE A 196 10.91 2.15 2.39
N GLU A 197 10.69 2.85 1.28
CA GLU A 197 9.38 3.29 0.82
C GLU A 197 8.43 2.11 0.65
N GLU A 198 8.83 1.14 -0.17
CA GLU A 198 8.07 -0.07 -0.48
C GLU A 198 7.74 -0.90 0.77
N ILE A 199 8.68 -1.00 1.71
CA ILE A 199 8.43 -1.69 3.00
C ILE A 199 7.37 -0.95 3.81
N LEU A 200 7.44 0.38 3.89
CA LEU A 200 6.46 1.18 4.62
C LEU A 200 5.07 1.01 4.00
N GLU A 201 4.97 1.01 2.68
CA GLU A 201 3.71 0.77 1.99
C GLU A 201 3.11 -0.60 2.31
N MET A 202 3.90 -1.67 2.11
CA MET A 202 3.47 -3.03 2.41
C MET A 202 3.07 -3.20 3.89
N LEU A 203 3.82 -2.60 4.83
CA LEU A 203 3.48 -2.62 6.26
C LEU A 203 2.19 -1.86 6.55
N GLY A 204 1.97 -0.71 5.90
CA GLY A 204 0.73 0.06 6.02
C GLY A 204 -0.50 -0.77 5.64
N ILE A 205 -0.43 -1.51 4.54
CA ILE A 205 -1.49 -2.42 4.08
C ILE A 205 -1.65 -3.62 5.03
N ALA A 206 -0.55 -4.23 5.50
CA ALA A 206 -0.60 -5.32 6.47
C ALA A 206 -1.29 -4.89 7.78
N PHE A 207 -0.99 -3.69 8.27
CA PHE A 207 -1.68 -3.11 9.42
C PHE A 207 -3.15 -2.83 9.14
N LEU A 208 -3.50 -2.40 7.93
CA LEU A 208 -4.89 -2.18 7.55
C LEU A 208 -5.69 -3.48 7.57
N ILE A 209 -5.13 -4.57 7.02
CA ILE A 209 -5.77 -5.89 7.05
C ILE A 209 -5.94 -6.38 8.49
N TYR A 210 -4.93 -6.23 9.33
CA TYR A 210 -5.02 -6.50 10.76
C TYR A 210 -6.13 -5.68 11.43
N THR A 211 -6.24 -4.40 11.07
CA THR A 211 -7.25 -3.48 11.61
C THR A 211 -8.66 -3.91 11.21
N ALA A 212 -8.87 -4.24 9.93
CA ALA A 212 -10.16 -4.67 9.41
C ALA A 212 -10.60 -6.00 10.03
N THR A 213 -9.71 -6.99 10.10
CA THR A 213 -10.01 -8.30 10.70
C THR A 213 -10.28 -8.19 12.21
N THR A 214 -9.50 -7.38 12.94
CA THR A 214 -9.74 -7.10 14.37
C THR A 214 -11.07 -6.37 14.59
N TYR A 215 -11.41 -5.41 13.74
CA TYR A 215 -12.70 -4.72 13.80
C TYR A 215 -13.86 -5.70 13.59
N ILE A 216 -13.77 -6.58 12.59
CA ILE A 216 -14.78 -7.62 12.32
C ILE A 216 -14.94 -8.53 13.53
N GLY A 217 -13.84 -9.06 14.08
CA GLY A 217 -13.89 -9.96 15.24
C GLY A 217 -14.51 -9.32 16.49
N ASN A 218 -14.21 -8.04 16.73
CA ASN A 218 -14.72 -7.33 17.90
C ASN A 218 -16.18 -6.86 17.75
N GLN A 219 -16.58 -6.40 16.56
CA GLN A 219 -17.92 -5.84 16.34
C GLN A 219 -18.95 -6.88 15.91
N PHE A 220 -18.50 -7.99 15.31
CA PHE A 220 -19.35 -9.02 14.73
C PHE A 220 -18.90 -10.43 15.16
N PRO A 221 -18.85 -10.74 16.47
CA PRO A 221 -18.32 -12.03 16.95
C PRO A 221 -19.11 -13.26 16.47
N ASN A 222 -20.39 -13.09 16.14
CA ASN A 222 -21.28 -14.17 15.67
C ASN A 222 -21.43 -14.19 14.13
N LEU A 223 -20.53 -13.54 13.38
CA LEU A 223 -20.60 -13.52 11.92
C LEU A 223 -20.41 -14.93 11.35
N THR A 224 -21.44 -15.46 10.69
CA THR A 224 -21.38 -16.75 9.99
C THR A 224 -21.53 -16.53 8.49
N LEU A 225 -20.57 -17.04 7.72
CA LEU A 225 -20.64 -17.05 6.26
C LEU A 225 -21.47 -18.26 5.82
N LYS A 226 -22.67 -18.00 5.29
CA LYS A 226 -23.50 -19.03 4.63
C LYS A 226 -23.35 -18.88 3.13
N ILE A 227 -22.75 -19.88 2.48
CA ILE A 227 -22.77 -20.02 1.03
C ILE A 227 -24.10 -20.70 0.70
N LYS A 228 -24.94 -20.03 -0.09
CA LYS A 228 -26.13 -20.66 -0.68
C LYS A 228 -25.73 -21.17 -2.06
N ASP A 229 -26.06 -22.42 -2.33
CA ASP A 229 -25.99 -23.02 -3.66
C ASP A 229 -26.96 -22.34 -4.64
#